data_AF-A0A7V9LQN9-F1
#
_entry.id   AF-A0A7V9LQN9-F1
#
_cell.length_a   1.000
_cell.length_b   1.000
_cell.length_c   1.000
_cell.angle_alpha   90.00
_cell.angle_beta   90.00
_cell.angle_gamma   90.00
#
_symmetry.space_group_name_H-M   'P 1'
#
loop_
_entity.id
_entity.type
_entity.pdbx_description
1 polymer ?
#
loop_
_entity_poly.entity_id
_entity_poly.type
_entity_poly.pdbx_seq_one_letter_code
_entity_poly.pdbx_strand_id
1 'polypeptide(L)' 'MTAIDLGMPEAQPPTLAVRRASRQVRVGTVLVGGDAPVSVQSMTTTPTTDINAT' A
#
# COMPACT_ATOMS: atom_id res chain seq x y z
N MET A 1 25.38 24.13 1.12
CA MET A 1 24.57 23.09 0.46
C MET A 1 23.16 23.62 0.31
N THR A 2 22.77 24.02 -0.89
CA THR A 2 21.41 24.45 -1.20
C THR A 2 20.49 23.22 -1.22
N ALA A 3 19.41 23.23 -0.44
CA ALA A 3 18.41 22.17 -0.47
C ALA A 3 17.77 22.14 -1.87
N ILE A 4 17.79 20.97 -2.51
CA ILE A 4 17.03 20.73 -3.74
C ILE A 4 15.56 20.53 -3.34
N ASP A 5 14.69 21.41 -3.83
CA ASP A 5 13.24 21.25 -3.65
C ASP A 5 12.76 20.17 -4.63
N LEU A 6 12.45 18.98 -4.10
CA LEU A 6 12.00 17.82 -4.87
C LEU A 6 10.51 17.92 -5.26
N GLY A 7 9.82 19.00 -4.87
CA GLY A 7 8.38 19.15 -5.08
C GLY A 7 7.56 18.13 -4.29
N MET A 8 6.25 18.37 -4.23
CA MET A 8 5.30 17.37 -3.71
C MET A 8 4.91 16.43 -4.84
N PRO A 9 4.83 15.11 -4.61
CA PRO A 9 4.34 14.17 -5.62
C PRO A 9 2.92 14.56 -6.04
N GLU A 10 2.66 14.47 -7.34
CA GLU A 10 1.33 14.73 -7.90
C GLU A 10 0.28 13.84 -7.21
N ALA A 11 -0.87 14.43 -6.90
CA ALA A 11 -1.95 13.71 -6.26
C ALA A 11 -2.39 12.52 -7.13
N GLN A 12 -2.76 11.42 -6.48
CA GLN A 12 -3.17 10.20 -7.18
C GLN A 12 -4.34 10.51 -8.14
N PRO A 13 -4.28 10.03 -9.40
CA PRO A 13 -5.35 10.25 -10.36
C PRO A 13 -6.68 9.70 -9.83
N PRO A 14 -7.82 10.29 -10.23
CA PRO A 14 -9.13 9.85 -9.77
C PRO A 14 -9.36 8.39 -10.15
N THR A 15 -10.06 7.66 -9.27
CA THR A 15 -10.41 6.26 -9.52
C THR A 15 -11.20 6.14 -10.81
N LEU A 16 -10.61 5.51 -11.82
CA LEU A 16 -11.17 5.39 -13.17
C LEU A 16 -12.51 4.63 -13.22
N ALA A 17 -12.76 3.76 -12.23
CA ALA A 17 -13.97 2.97 -12.10
C ALA A 17 -14.28 2.65 -10.63
N VAL A 18 -15.55 2.35 -10.36
CA VAL A 18 -16.01 1.87 -9.05
C VAL A 18 -15.37 0.50 -8.77
N ARG A 19 -14.91 0.26 -7.55
CA ARG A 19 -14.37 -1.06 -7.18
C ARG A 19 -15.46 -2.12 -7.20
N ARG A 20 -15.08 -3.34 -7.58
CA ARG A 20 -15.98 -4.50 -7.51
C ARG A 20 -16.44 -4.76 -6.07
N ALA A 21 -17.76 -4.97 -5.90
CA ALA A 21 -18.32 -5.47 -4.65
C ALA A 21 -17.71 -6.83 -4.29
N SER A 22 -17.11 -6.91 -3.10
CA SER A 22 -16.37 -8.08 -2.62
C SER A 22 -16.66 -8.33 -1.14
N ARG A 23 -16.52 -9.57 -0.70
CA ARG A 23 -16.57 -9.91 0.72
C ARG A 23 -15.40 -9.25 1.45
N GLN A 24 -15.68 -8.61 2.57
CA GLN A 24 -14.65 -8.05 3.45
C GLN A 24 -13.97 -9.16 4.25
N VAL A 25 -12.63 -9.10 4.35
CA VAL A 25 -11.82 -10.01 5.16
C VAL A 25 -10.88 -9.23 6.09
N ARG A 26 -10.47 -9.85 7.20
CA ARG A 26 -9.50 -9.28 8.15
C ARG A 26 -8.14 -9.94 7.97
N VAL A 27 -7.10 -9.15 7.79
CA VAL A 27 -5.67 -9.56 7.80
C VAL A 27 -5.03 -8.91 9.01
N GLY A 28 -4.97 -9.63 10.13
CA GLY A 28 -4.64 -9.04 11.43
C GLY A 28 -5.63 -7.93 11.80
N THR A 29 -5.14 -6.70 11.93
CA THR A 29 -5.95 -5.50 12.21
C THR A 29 -6.44 -4.79 10.96
N VAL A 30 -5.99 -5.18 9.76
CA VAL A 30 -6.30 -4.53 8.49
C VAL A 30 -7.56 -5.15 7.85
N LEU A 31 -8.45 -4.32 7.32
CA LEU A 31 -9.64 -4.72 6.60
C LEU A 31 -9.39 -4.64 5.08
N VAL A 32 -9.68 -5.72 4.36
CA VAL A 32 -9.48 -5.81 2.89
C VAL A 32 -10.79 -6.18 2.21
N GLY A 33 -11.14 -5.45 1.14
CA GLY A 33 -12.38 -5.66 0.38
C GLY A 33 -13.61 -4.96 0.99
N GLY A 34 -14.79 -5.19 0.40
CA GLY A 34 -16.02 -4.50 0.78
C GLY A 34 -15.88 -2.98 0.62
N ASP A 35 -16.22 -2.24 1.67
CA ASP A 35 -16.14 -0.77 1.73
C ASP A 35 -14.80 -0.26 2.29
N ALA A 36 -13.89 -1.16 2.69
CA ALA A 36 -12.57 -0.75 3.18
C ALA A 36 -11.74 -0.06 2.08
N PRO A 37 -10.82 0.88 2.42
CA PRO A 37 -9.91 1.47 1.44
C PRO A 37 -8.98 0.42 0.82
N VAL A 38 -8.40 0.74 -0.35
CA VAL A 38 -7.41 -0.14 -0.97
C VAL A 38 -6.16 -0.18 -0.10
N SER A 39 -5.80 -1.36 0.37
CA SER A 39 -4.58 -1.56 1.17
C SER A 39 -3.36 -1.62 0.25
N VAL A 40 -2.25 -1.01 0.67
CA VAL A 40 -0.95 -1.14 0.01
C VAL A 40 -0.19 -2.29 0.67
N GLN A 41 0.41 -3.15 -0.14
CA GLN A 41 1.24 -4.28 0.31
C GLN A 41 2.57 -4.27 -0.45
N SER A 42 3.63 -4.72 0.23
CA SER A 42 4.94 -4.97 -0.35
C SER A 42 5.44 -6.37 0.03
N MET A 43 6.65 -6.71 -0.41
CA MET A 43 7.32 -7.98 -0.13
C MET A 43 8.81 -7.70 0.10
N THR A 44 9.42 -8.35 1.08
CA THR A 44 10.87 -8.26 1.35
C THR A 44 11.66 -9.01 0.28
N THR A 45 12.90 -8.60 0.03
CA THR A 45 13.79 -9.20 -0.97
C THR A 45 14.93 -10.02 -0.35
N THR A 46 15.08 -9.98 0.98
CA THR A 46 16.12 -10.65 1.75
C THR A 46 15.75 -12.11 2.06
N PRO A 47 16.73 -12.99 2.33
CA PRO A 47 16.43 -14.38 2.67
C PRO A 47 15.61 -14.47 3.96
N THR A 48 14.45 -15.12 3.91
CA THR A 48 13.51 -15.22 5.05
C THR A 48 14.11 -15.85 6.30
N THR A 49 15.13 -16.71 6.15
CA THR A 49 15.84 -17.33 7.28
C THR A 49 16.83 -16.38 7.96
N ASP A 50 17.22 -15.28 7.32
CA ASP A 50 18.01 -14.23 7.93
C ASP A 50 17.09 -13.25 8.66
N ILE A 51 17.04 -13.41 9.98
CA ILE A 51 16.16 -12.67 10.89
C ILE A 51 16.53 -11.17 10.93
N ASN A 52 17.80 -10.81 10.72
CA ASN A 52 18.23 -9.41 10.83
C ASN A 52 18.06 -8.63 9.51
N ALA A 53 18.01 -9.36 8.38
CA ALA A 53 17.85 -8.76 7.07
C ALA A 53 16.38 -8.67 6.62
N THR A 54 15.47 -9.45 7.22
CA THR A 54 14.04 -9.53 6.87
C THR A 54 13.20 -8.62 7.76
#